data_AF-A0A914UFQ7-F1
#
_entry.id   AF-A0A914UFQ7-F1
#
_cell.length_a   1.000
_cell.length_b   1.000
_cell.length_c   1.000
_cell.angle_alpha   90.00
_cell.angle_beta   90.00
_cell.angle_gamma   90.00
#
_symmetry.space_group_name_H-M   'P 1'
#
loop_
_entity.id
_entity.type
_entity.pdbx_description
1 polymer ?
#
loop_
_entity_poly.entity_id
_entity_poly.type
_entity_poly.pdbx_seq_one_letter_code
_entity_poly.pdbx_strand_id
1 'polypeptide(L)'
;MSSKDMNNEFEACITNSPAAMASSQDELAAFRARKVALITGISGQDGSYLAELLLSKGYKVHGVIRRSSSFNTARTEHLYANPVTHHADATFNLHYGDMTDSSCLIKLITSIQPTEVYHLAAQSHVKVSFDLPEYTAEVDAVGTLRLLDAIHACGLT
;
A
#
# COMPACT_ATOMS: atom_id res chain seq x y z
N MET A 1 -9.28 52.18 12.73
CA MET A 1 -8.68 50.96 12.16
C MET A 1 -7.91 51.36 10.91
N SER A 2 -6.58 51.33 10.97
CA SER A 2 -5.70 51.78 9.89
C SER A 2 -5.20 50.56 9.10
N SER A 3 -5.35 50.59 7.78
CA SER A 3 -5.02 49.53 6.80
C SER A 3 -3.55 49.06 6.77
N LYS A 4 -2.72 49.42 7.74
CA LYS A 4 -1.29 49.04 7.76
C LYS A 4 -1.00 47.73 8.48
N ASP A 5 -1.89 47.27 9.36
CA ASP A 5 -1.66 46.05 10.13
C ASP A 5 -2.05 44.77 9.37
N MET A 6 -2.87 44.88 8.32
CA MET A 6 -3.37 43.74 7.54
C MET A 6 -2.40 43.29 6.42
N ASN A 7 -1.36 44.08 6.13
CA ASN A 7 -0.34 43.73 5.13
C ASN A 7 0.80 42.89 5.72
N ASN A 8 0.89 42.74 7.04
CA ASN A 8 2.00 42.04 7.69
C ASN A 8 1.73 40.54 7.92
N GLU A 9 0.46 40.09 7.85
CA GLU A 9 0.10 38.67 7.88
C GLU A 9 0.10 38.00 6.50
N PHE A 10 -0.01 38.80 5.41
CA PHE A 10 0.04 38.27 4.05
C PHE A 10 1.47 38.00 3.55
N GLU A 11 2.48 38.75 4.03
CA GLU A 11 3.88 38.49 3.67
C GLU A 11 4.47 37.27 4.40
N ALA A 12 3.94 36.88 5.56
CA ALA A 12 4.41 35.70 6.29
C ALA A 12 4.18 34.38 5.53
N CYS A 13 3.17 34.33 4.65
CA CYS A 13 2.86 33.15 3.83
C CYS A 13 3.73 33.05 2.54
N ILE A 14 4.42 34.13 2.15
CA ILE A 14 5.26 34.18 0.94
C ILE A 14 6.73 33.83 1.23
N THR A 15 7.12 33.74 2.51
CA THR A 15 8.45 33.25 2.88
C THR A 15 8.45 31.72 2.99
N ASN A 16 8.30 31.05 1.85
CA ASN A 16 8.76 29.67 1.71
C ASN A 16 10.28 29.68 1.83
N SER A 17 10.76 29.63 3.08
CA SER A 17 12.18 29.68 3.39
C SER A 17 12.83 28.46 2.72
N PRO A 18 13.93 28.63 1.96
CA PRO A 18 14.57 27.54 1.23
C PRO A 18 15.00 26.38 2.15
N ALA A 19 15.19 26.63 3.44
CA ALA A 19 15.47 25.61 4.45
C ALA A 19 14.28 24.66 4.73
N ALA A 20 13.02 25.16 4.71
CA ALA A 20 11.83 24.34 4.90
C ALA A 20 11.45 23.53 3.65
N MET A 21 11.75 24.09 2.48
CA MET A 21 11.66 23.38 1.19
C MET A 21 12.76 22.32 1.02
N ALA A 22 13.96 22.56 1.54
CA ALA A 22 15.04 21.57 1.56
C ALA A 22 14.74 20.41 2.53
N SER A 23 14.22 20.69 3.73
CA SER A 23 13.90 19.64 4.71
C SER A 23 12.80 18.70 4.22
N SER A 24 11.79 19.23 3.53
CA SER A 24 10.70 18.43 2.95
C SER A 24 11.15 17.59 1.75
N GLN A 25 12.14 18.03 0.97
CA GLN A 25 12.71 17.22 -0.12
C GLN A 25 13.59 16.08 0.41
N ASP A 26 14.38 16.34 1.46
CA ASP A 26 15.20 15.31 2.10
C ASP A 26 14.34 14.24 2.79
N GLU A 27 13.24 14.64 3.43
CA GLU A 27 12.24 13.73 4.02
C GLU A 27 11.55 12.88 2.95
N LEU A 28 11.17 13.46 1.82
CA LEU A 28 10.57 12.73 0.70
C LEU A 28 11.56 11.76 0.04
N ALA A 29 12.82 12.15 -0.10
CA ALA A 29 13.88 11.29 -0.62
C ALA A 29 14.16 10.12 0.34
N ALA A 30 14.21 10.38 1.65
CA ALA A 30 14.33 9.36 2.68
C ALA A 30 13.12 8.41 2.70
N PHE A 31 11.91 8.95 2.51
CA PHE A 31 10.70 8.14 2.36
C PHE A 31 10.81 7.22 1.14
N ARG A 32 11.12 7.75 -0.04
CA ARG A 32 11.28 6.96 -1.28
C ARG A 32 12.44 5.95 -1.24
N ALA A 33 13.47 6.20 -0.43
CA ALA A 33 14.57 5.28 -0.24
C ALA A 33 14.19 4.05 0.60
N ARG A 34 13.08 4.10 1.36
CA ARG A 34 12.56 2.93 2.07
C ARG A 34 12.11 1.88 1.06
N LYS A 35 12.52 0.63 1.28
CA LYS A 35 12.11 -0.51 0.47
C LYS A 35 10.92 -1.23 1.12
N VAL A 36 9.76 -0.58 1.15
CA VAL A 36 8.54 -1.15 1.76
C VAL A 36 7.48 -1.33 0.67
N ALA A 37 7.18 -2.57 0.33
CA ALA A 37 6.22 -2.90 -0.71
C ALA A 37 4.93 -3.47 -0.11
N LEU A 38 3.78 -2.99 -0.59
CA LEU A 38 2.47 -3.57 -0.33
C LEU A 38 1.98 -4.30 -1.59
N ILE A 39 1.67 -5.59 -1.47
CA ILE A 39 1.17 -6.42 -2.57
C ILE A 39 -0.26 -6.87 -2.23
N THR A 40 -1.25 -6.47 -3.02
CA THR A 40 -2.60 -7.06 -2.95
C THR A 40 -2.66 -8.29 -3.83
N GLY A 41 -3.43 -9.32 -3.46
CA GLY A 41 -3.51 -10.55 -4.25
C GLY A 41 -2.24 -11.41 -4.15
N ILE A 42 -1.52 -11.32 -3.02
CA ILE A 42 -0.23 -11.98 -2.82
C ILE A 42 -0.31 -13.52 -2.90
N SER A 43 -1.48 -14.10 -2.61
CA SER A 43 -1.73 -15.54 -2.72
C SER A 43 -1.96 -16.02 -4.17
N GLY A 44 -2.04 -15.09 -5.12
CA GLY A 44 -2.09 -15.38 -6.55
C GLY A 44 -0.76 -15.87 -7.11
N GLN A 45 -0.75 -16.25 -8.38
CA GLN A 45 0.46 -16.69 -9.08
C GLN A 45 1.50 -15.55 -9.09
N ASP A 46 1.15 -14.42 -9.70
CA ASP A 46 2.07 -13.29 -9.87
C ASP A 46 2.49 -12.69 -8.53
N GLY A 47 1.56 -12.64 -7.56
CA GLY A 47 1.82 -12.13 -6.22
C GLY A 47 2.91 -12.91 -5.48
N SER A 48 2.91 -14.25 -5.60
CA SER A 48 3.92 -15.09 -4.95
C SER A 48 5.33 -14.89 -5.54
N TYR A 49 5.45 -14.86 -6.87
CA TYR A 49 6.73 -14.61 -7.54
C TYR A 49 7.25 -13.18 -7.30
N LEU A 50 6.35 -12.19 -7.30
CA LEU A 50 6.73 -10.82 -7.01
C LEU A 50 7.24 -10.67 -5.57
N ALA A 51 6.60 -11.34 -4.61
CA ALA A 51 7.04 -11.34 -3.22
C ALA A 51 8.47 -11.90 -3.09
N GLU A 52 8.77 -13.04 -3.73
CA GLU A 52 10.12 -13.62 -3.76
C GLU A 52 11.15 -12.67 -4.37
N LEU A 53 10.82 -12.06 -5.51
CA LEU A 53 11.70 -11.12 -6.17
C LEU A 53 12.02 -9.92 -5.27
N LEU A 54 11.01 -9.34 -4.62
CA LEU A 54 11.18 -8.17 -3.75
C LEU A 54 11.94 -8.53 -2.47
N LEU A 55 11.66 -9.68 -1.86
CA LEU A 55 12.42 -10.19 -0.72
C LEU A 55 13.90 -10.38 -1.09
N SER A 56 14.21 -10.93 -2.26
CA SER A 56 15.60 -11.09 -2.72
C SER A 56 16.33 -9.75 -2.93
N LYS A 57 15.58 -8.67 -3.18
CA LYS A 57 16.09 -7.30 -3.33
C LYS A 57 16.20 -6.53 -1.99
N GLY A 58 15.89 -7.19 -0.87
CA GLY A 58 15.93 -6.63 0.48
C GLY A 58 14.75 -5.72 0.82
N TYR A 59 13.60 -5.92 0.18
CA TYR A 59 12.38 -5.21 0.54
C TYR A 59 11.71 -5.82 1.78
N LYS A 60 11.07 -4.97 2.57
CA LYS A 60 10.03 -5.37 3.53
C LYS A 60 8.72 -5.49 2.74
N VAL A 61 8.23 -6.71 2.60
CA VAL A 61 7.05 -7.04 1.79
C VAL A 61 5.85 -7.27 2.71
N HIS A 62 4.77 -6.54 2.44
CA HIS A 62 3.49 -6.67 3.10
C HIS A 62 2.47 -7.23 2.10
N GLY A 63 1.85 -8.34 2.42
CA GLY A 63 0.85 -8.99 1.57
C GLY A 63 -0.55 -8.85 2.12
N VAL A 64 -1.53 -8.60 1.25
CA VAL A 64 -2.96 -8.62 1.62
C VAL A 64 -3.59 -9.95 1.20
N ILE A 65 -4.16 -10.67 2.16
CA ILE A 65 -4.85 -11.94 1.97
C ILE A 65 -6.31 -11.84 2.42
N ARG A 66 -7.20 -12.53 1.69
CA ARG A 66 -8.61 -12.69 2.10
C ARG A 66 -8.73 -13.72 3.20
N ARG A 67 -9.70 -13.50 4.10
CA ARG A 67 -10.06 -14.49 5.13
C ARG A 67 -10.70 -15.70 4.43
N SER A 68 -10.13 -16.89 4.62
CA SER A 68 -10.65 -18.15 4.08
C SER A 68 -10.69 -19.20 5.18
N SER A 69 -11.66 -20.11 5.12
CA SER A 69 -11.77 -21.26 6.03
C SER A 69 -10.73 -22.35 5.75
N SER A 70 -10.08 -22.31 4.58
CA SER A 70 -8.98 -23.19 4.19
C SER A 70 -7.69 -22.38 4.09
N PHE A 71 -6.54 -23.00 4.40
CA PHE A 71 -5.21 -22.39 4.25
C PHE A 71 -4.96 -22.01 2.78
N ASN A 72 -5.32 -20.78 2.40
CA ASN A 72 -5.07 -20.21 1.07
C ASN A 72 -3.63 -19.67 0.91
N THR A 73 -2.76 -19.96 1.89
CA THR A 73 -1.35 -19.58 1.90
C THR A 73 -0.44 -20.65 1.31
N ALA A 74 -0.94 -21.76 0.74
CA ALA A 74 -0.08 -22.84 0.23
C ALA A 74 1.03 -22.37 -0.74
N ARG A 75 0.80 -21.28 -1.49
CA ARG A 75 1.78 -20.65 -2.40
C ARG A 75 2.73 -19.64 -1.72
N THR A 76 2.47 -19.27 -0.49
CA THR A 76 3.29 -18.36 0.34
C THR A 76 3.79 -19.03 1.62
N GLU A 77 3.43 -20.29 1.83
CA GLU A 77 3.72 -21.06 3.05
C GLU A 77 5.20 -21.41 3.14
N HIS A 78 5.87 -21.67 2.02
CA HIS A 78 7.33 -21.83 1.99
C HIS A 78 8.09 -20.54 2.31
N LEU A 79 7.50 -19.37 2.02
CA LEU A 79 8.03 -18.06 2.43
C LEU A 79 7.81 -17.80 3.92
N TYR A 80 6.74 -18.36 4.49
CA TYR A 80 6.44 -18.31 5.92
C TYR A 80 7.28 -19.31 6.75
N ALA A 81 7.64 -20.46 6.16
CA ALA A 81 8.32 -21.56 6.81
C ALA A 81 9.86 -21.46 6.81
N ASN A 82 10.43 -20.40 6.22
CA ASN A 82 11.88 -20.22 6.18
C ASN A 82 12.39 -19.65 7.52
N PRO A 83 13.24 -20.34 8.29
CA PRO A 83 13.73 -19.86 9.59
C PRO A 83 14.47 -18.50 9.54
N VAL A 84 14.90 -18.07 8.34
CA VAL A 84 15.58 -16.79 8.10
C VAL A 84 14.61 -15.60 8.22
N THR A 85 13.29 -15.80 8.10
CA THR A 85 12.26 -14.74 8.26
C THR A 85 11.73 -14.60 9.69
N HIS A 86 12.19 -15.42 10.65
CA HIS A 86 11.77 -15.41 12.06
C HIS A 86 12.67 -14.58 12.98
N HIS A 87 13.59 -13.78 12.45
CA HIS A 87 14.23 -12.74 13.25
C HIS A 87 13.23 -11.61 13.54
N ALA A 88 13.43 -10.89 14.64
CA ALA A 88 12.54 -9.81 15.13
C ALA A 88 12.25 -8.68 14.12
N ASP A 89 12.90 -8.70 12.95
CA ASP A 89 12.64 -7.91 11.75
C ASP A 89 12.06 -8.81 10.64
N ALA A 90 10.82 -9.28 10.79
CA ALA A 90 10.16 -10.06 9.75
C ALA A 90 10.02 -9.21 8.47
N THR A 91 10.83 -9.52 7.45
CA THR A 91 10.81 -8.85 6.15
C THR A 91 9.57 -9.21 5.32
N PHE A 92 8.74 -10.13 5.81
CA PHE A 92 7.52 -10.59 5.16
C PHE A 92 6.37 -10.62 6.16
N ASN A 93 5.30 -9.85 5.90
CA ASN A 93 4.13 -9.76 6.77
C ASN A 93 2.84 -9.93 5.97
N LEU A 94 1.92 -10.79 6.44
CA LEU A 94 0.61 -10.97 5.84
C LEU A 94 -0.47 -10.28 6.68
N HIS A 95 -1.36 -9.57 5.99
CA HIS A 95 -2.45 -8.81 6.56
C HIS A 95 -3.77 -9.29 5.98
N TYR A 96 -4.79 -9.39 6.82
CA TYR A 96 -6.14 -9.65 6.33
C TYR A 96 -6.73 -8.39 5.71
N GLY A 97 -7.28 -8.52 4.51
CA GLY A 97 -8.02 -7.45 3.86
C GLY A 97 -8.78 -7.92 2.62
N ASP A 98 -9.77 -7.12 2.23
CA ASP A 98 -10.54 -7.31 1.00
C ASP A 98 -10.61 -6.00 0.22
N MET A 99 -10.60 -6.09 -1.12
CA MET A 99 -10.72 -4.94 -1.99
C MET A 99 -12.12 -4.29 -1.92
N THR A 100 -13.10 -5.02 -1.38
CA THR A 100 -14.44 -4.48 -1.14
C THR A 100 -14.57 -3.69 0.17
N ASP A 101 -13.56 -3.74 1.05
CA ASP A 101 -13.58 -3.06 2.36
C ASP A 101 -12.58 -1.88 2.41
N SER A 102 -13.09 -0.69 2.11
CA SER A 102 -12.30 0.55 2.15
C SER A 102 -11.68 0.82 3.52
N SER A 103 -12.38 0.50 4.61
CA SER A 103 -11.89 0.80 5.96
C SER A 103 -10.66 -0.05 6.30
N CYS A 104 -10.64 -1.29 5.84
CA CYS A 104 -9.48 -2.16 5.96
C CYS A 104 -8.29 -1.62 5.16
N LEU A 105 -8.50 -1.25 3.89
CA LEU A 105 -7.44 -0.74 3.01
C LEU A 105 -6.79 0.53 3.57
N ILE A 106 -7.60 1.48 4.05
CA ILE A 106 -7.10 2.70 4.67
C ILE A 106 -6.24 2.36 5.89
N LYS A 107 -6.72 1.51 6.80
CA LYS A 107 -5.94 1.08 7.98
C LYS A 107 -4.61 0.42 7.61
N LEU A 108 -4.61 -0.42 6.58
CA LEU A 108 -3.39 -1.08 6.10
C LEU A 108 -2.40 -0.05 5.53
N ILE A 109 -2.84 0.86 4.67
CA ILE A 109 -1.96 1.87 4.08
C ILE A 109 -1.45 2.85 5.14
N THR A 110 -2.30 3.29 6.07
CA THR A 110 -1.90 4.18 7.17
C THR A 110 -0.86 3.52 8.08
N SER A 111 -1.00 2.23 8.40
CA SER A 111 -0.07 1.53 9.28
C SER A 111 1.24 1.14 8.60
N ILE A 112 1.19 0.72 7.34
CA ILE A 112 2.35 0.19 6.61
C ILE A 112 3.18 1.34 5.99
N GLN A 113 2.52 2.41 5.56
CA GLN A 113 3.14 3.52 4.81
C GLN A 113 4.06 3.00 3.69
N PRO A 114 3.51 2.23 2.72
CA PRO A 114 4.30 1.61 1.67
C PRO A 114 4.88 2.66 0.72
N THR A 115 6.08 2.42 0.22
CA THR A 115 6.69 3.23 -0.84
C THR A 115 6.32 2.73 -2.23
N GLU A 116 6.05 1.44 -2.34
CA GLU A 116 5.61 0.79 -3.58
C GLU A 116 4.34 0.00 -3.29
N VAL A 117 3.30 0.18 -4.11
CA VAL A 117 2.05 -0.58 -4.03
C VAL A 117 1.85 -1.33 -5.33
N TYR A 118 1.74 -2.65 -5.24
CA TYR A 118 1.49 -3.56 -6.34
C TYR A 118 0.08 -4.15 -6.21
N HIS A 119 -0.83 -3.69 -7.07
CA HIS A 119 -2.22 -4.10 -7.05
C HIS A 119 -2.45 -5.30 -7.98
N LEU A 120 -2.45 -6.52 -7.44
CA LEU A 120 -2.68 -7.77 -8.19
C LEU A 120 -3.95 -8.51 -7.74
N ALA A 121 -4.75 -7.90 -6.86
CA ALA A 121 -5.99 -8.50 -6.37
C ALA A 121 -7.11 -8.32 -7.40
N ALA A 122 -7.62 -9.42 -7.95
CA ALA A 122 -8.73 -9.40 -8.90
C ALA A 122 -9.52 -10.72 -8.86
N GLN A 123 -10.76 -10.69 -9.34
CA GLN A 123 -11.46 -11.86 -9.84
C GLN A 123 -10.97 -12.14 -11.27
N SER A 124 -9.84 -12.85 -11.37
CA SER A 124 -9.10 -13.02 -12.63
C SER A 124 -9.64 -14.10 -13.58
N HIS A 125 -10.70 -14.83 -13.21
CA HIS A 125 -11.25 -15.90 -14.03
C HIS A 125 -12.39 -15.40 -14.92
N VAL A 126 -12.08 -15.22 -16.21
CA VAL A 126 -13.01 -14.67 -17.22
C VAL A 126 -14.34 -15.43 -17.28
N LYS A 127 -14.33 -16.76 -17.20
CA LYS A 127 -15.59 -17.51 -17.28
C LYS A 127 -16.51 -17.22 -16.07
N VAL A 128 -15.94 -17.11 -14.88
CA VAL A 128 -16.66 -16.87 -13.62
C VAL A 128 -17.14 -15.44 -13.54
N SER A 129 -16.52 -14.49 -14.26
CA SER A 129 -16.99 -13.10 -14.27
C SER A 129 -18.34 -12.94 -14.96
N PHE A 130 -18.70 -13.83 -15.89
CA PHE A 130 -20.05 -13.84 -16.47
C PHE A 130 -21.10 -14.39 -15.49
N ASP A 131 -20.71 -15.27 -14.58
CA ASP A 131 -21.60 -15.83 -13.56
C ASP A 131 -21.77 -14.86 -12.37
N LEU A 132 -20.72 -14.10 -12.04
CA LEU A 132 -20.66 -13.13 -10.95
C LEU A 132 -20.16 -11.75 -11.42
N PRO A 133 -20.91 -11.06 -12.31
CA PRO A 133 -20.46 -9.81 -12.94
C PRO A 133 -20.39 -8.66 -11.94
N GLU A 134 -21.37 -8.53 -11.05
CA GLU A 134 -21.40 -7.48 -10.03
C GLU A 134 -20.21 -7.58 -9.08
N TYR A 135 -19.91 -8.80 -8.61
CA TYR A 135 -18.75 -9.03 -7.75
C TYR A 135 -17.43 -8.75 -8.46
N THR A 136 -17.32 -9.13 -9.74
CA THR A 136 -16.12 -8.85 -10.54
C THR A 136 -15.92 -7.34 -10.70
N ALA A 137 -16.97 -6.58 -11.01
CA ALA A 137 -16.89 -5.12 -11.11
C ALA A 137 -16.53 -4.48 -9.75
N GLU A 138 -17.10 -4.99 -8.67
CA GLU A 138 -16.87 -4.49 -7.31
C GLU A 138 -15.41 -4.67 -6.86
N VAL A 139 -14.78 -5.80 -7.20
CA VAL A 139 -13.39 -6.09 -6.84
C VAL A 139 -12.42 -5.43 -7.80
N ASP A 140 -12.60 -5.61 -9.11
CA ASP A 140 -11.59 -5.28 -10.11
C ASP A 140 -11.63 -3.79 -10.50
N ALA A 141 -12.83 -3.19 -10.54
CA ALA A 141 -12.99 -1.77 -10.86
C ALA A 141 -13.09 -0.91 -9.60
N VAL A 142 -14.11 -1.14 -8.76
CA VAL A 142 -14.33 -0.30 -7.57
C VAL A 142 -13.24 -0.52 -6.52
N GLY A 143 -12.76 -1.75 -6.36
CA GLY A 143 -11.63 -2.05 -5.47
C GLY A 143 -10.35 -1.31 -5.82
N THR A 144 -10.03 -1.17 -7.12
CA THR A 144 -8.90 -0.35 -7.58
C THR A 144 -9.06 1.10 -7.13
N LEU A 145 -10.25 1.68 -7.29
CA LEU A 145 -10.52 3.05 -6.87
C LEU A 145 -10.39 3.22 -5.36
N ARG A 146 -10.88 2.26 -4.56
CA ARG A 146 -10.74 2.29 -3.09
C ARG A 146 -9.29 2.28 -2.66
N LEU A 147 -8.44 1.51 -3.34
CA LEU A 147 -7.02 1.47 -3.04
C LEU A 147 -6.35 2.81 -3.34
N LEU A 148 -6.66 3.41 -4.50
CA LEU A 148 -6.14 4.74 -4.87
C LEU A 148 -6.60 5.82 -3.90
N ASP A 149 -7.88 5.82 -3.52
CA ASP A 149 -8.44 6.76 -2.55
C ASP A 149 -7.79 6.58 -1.17
N ALA A 150 -7.52 5.35 -0.75
CA ALA A 150 -6.82 5.08 0.50
C ALA A 150 -5.36 5.59 0.49
N ILE A 151 -4.65 5.49 -0.64
CA ILE A 151 -3.30 6.05 -0.81
C ILE A 151 -3.37 7.59 -0.73
N HIS A 152 -4.33 8.18 -1.42
CA HIS A 152 -4.53 9.63 -1.43
C HIS A 152 -4.88 10.17 -0.04
N ALA A 153 -5.81 9.53 0.66
CA ALA A 153 -6.23 9.89 2.01
C ALA A 153 -5.08 9.82 3.04
N CYS A 154 -4.06 8.99 2.78
CA CYS A 154 -2.88 8.90 3.63
C CYS A 154 -1.76 9.88 3.26
N GLY A 155 -1.94 10.73 2.24
CA GLY A 155 -0.94 11.71 1.82
C GLY A 155 0.31 11.12 1.17
N LEU A 156 0.19 9.94 0.54
CA LEU A 156 1.32 9.22 -0.07
C LEU A 156 1.54 9.52 -1.56
N THR A 157 0.96 10.63 -2.07
CA THR A 157 1.03 11.07 -3.47
C THR A 157 1.88 12.31 -3.65
#